data_AF-A0A0S8DG41-F1
#
_entry.id   AF-A0A0S8DG41-F1
#
_cell.length_a   1.000
_cell.length_b   1.000
_cell.length_c   1.000
_cell.angle_alpha   90.00
_cell.angle_beta   90.00
_cell.angle_gamma   90.00
#
_symmetry.space_group_name_H-M   'P 1'
#
loop_
_entity.id
_entity.type
_entity.pdbx_description
1 polymer ?
#
loop_
_entity_poly.entity_id
_entity_poly.type
_entity_poly.pdbx_seq_one_letter_code
_entity_poly.pdbx_strand_id
1 'polypeptide(L)'
;IARAHLEAGKAWELGATEAEMQDILQDIRHAQWRWDYSIASHGSFFHAPEETLRILGSAINKGQDARVKLRTVLAKYNAGNYAAPDFSTKEKAQEVIGLPYEKLVEEKMTFLNGLRKEWIEEQKQKELYDAAAWEGMILNTSYAPVK
;
A
#
# COMPACT_ATOMS: atom_id res chain seq x y z
N ILE A 1 3.24 -11.77 0.31
CA ILE A 1 2.70 -10.86 1.34
C ILE A 1 1.26 -10.47 1.03
N ALA A 2 0.95 -9.86 -0.13
CA ALA A 2 -0.43 -9.53 -0.54
C ALA A 2 -1.45 -10.69 -0.35
N ARG A 3 -1.13 -11.90 -0.82
CA ARG A 3 -1.99 -13.08 -0.60
C ARG A 3 -2.26 -13.38 0.87
N ALA A 4 -1.29 -13.16 1.77
CA ALA A 4 -1.47 -13.38 3.20
C ALA A 4 -2.46 -12.38 3.80
N HIS A 5 -2.45 -11.11 3.37
CA HIS A 5 -3.46 -10.13 3.77
C HIS A 5 -4.86 -10.52 3.32
N LEU A 6 -5.01 -10.99 2.07
CA LEU A 6 -6.31 -11.39 1.52
C LEU A 6 -6.85 -12.67 2.18
N GLU A 7 -5.98 -13.65 2.40
CA GLU A 7 -6.28 -14.86 3.16
C GLU A 7 -6.65 -14.55 4.62
N ALA A 8 -5.96 -13.61 5.27
CA ALA A 8 -6.29 -13.14 6.61
C ALA A 8 -7.63 -12.38 6.66
N GLY A 9 -7.90 -11.51 5.69
CA GLY A 9 -9.20 -10.86 5.53
C GLY A 9 -10.32 -11.89 5.41
N LYS A 10 -10.10 -12.95 4.61
CA LYS A 10 -11.08 -14.03 4.49
C LYS A 10 -11.28 -14.78 5.81
N ALA A 11 -10.21 -15.05 6.57
CA ALA A 11 -10.33 -15.68 7.88
C ALA A 11 -11.17 -14.83 8.84
N TRP A 12 -10.99 -13.51 8.84
CA TRP A 12 -11.79 -12.58 9.64
C TRP A 12 -13.27 -12.58 9.23
N GLU A 13 -13.58 -12.55 7.94
CA GLU A 13 -14.97 -12.64 7.44
C GLU A 13 -15.69 -13.91 7.94
N LEU A 14 -14.95 -15.00 8.11
CA LEU A 14 -15.48 -16.29 8.56
C LEU A 14 -15.58 -16.41 10.09
N GLY A 15 -15.12 -15.39 10.83
CA GLY A 15 -15.18 -15.37 12.30
C GLY A 15 -13.96 -15.99 12.99
N ALA A 16 -12.78 -15.96 12.35
CA ALA A 16 -11.53 -16.23 13.04
C ALA A 16 -11.37 -15.33 14.27
N THR A 17 -10.82 -15.87 15.34
CA THR A 17 -10.61 -15.15 16.60
C THR A 17 -9.27 -14.43 16.61
N GLU A 18 -9.14 -13.42 17.47
CA GLU A 18 -7.86 -12.72 17.70
C GLU A 18 -6.75 -13.68 18.11
N ALA A 19 -7.05 -14.67 18.95
CA ALA A 19 -6.07 -15.67 19.37
C ALA A 19 -5.54 -16.51 18.20
N GLU A 20 -6.40 -16.90 17.26
CA GLU A 20 -5.98 -17.64 16.06
C GLU A 20 -5.17 -16.78 15.08
N MET A 21 -5.45 -15.48 15.06
CA MET A 21 -4.86 -14.55 14.11
C MET A 21 -3.58 -13.88 14.64
N GLN A 22 -3.31 -13.90 15.94
CA GLN A 22 -2.22 -13.16 16.58
C GLN A 22 -0.85 -13.42 15.91
N ASP A 23 -0.42 -14.68 15.84
CA ASP A 23 0.89 -15.04 15.26
C ASP A 23 0.92 -14.80 13.74
N ILE A 24 -0.21 -15.01 13.06
CA ILE A 24 -0.34 -14.74 11.62
C ILE A 24 -0.13 -13.26 11.34
N LEU A 25 -0.79 -12.38 12.09
CA LEU A 25 -0.68 -10.94 11.93
C LEU A 25 0.72 -10.44 12.29
N GLN A 26 1.36 -11.04 13.30
CA GLN A 26 2.75 -10.71 13.62
C GLN A 26 3.72 -11.09 12.49
N ASP A 27 3.53 -12.25 11.87
CA ASP A 27 4.33 -12.64 10.71
C ASP A 27 4.06 -11.75 9.49
N ILE A 28 2.81 -11.39 9.22
CA ILE A 28 2.45 -10.42 8.16
C ILE A 28 3.11 -9.06 8.42
N ARG A 29 3.03 -8.55 9.66
CA ARG A 29 3.68 -7.30 10.07
C ARG A 29 5.19 -7.35 9.81
N HIS A 30 5.86 -8.41 10.25
CA HIS A 30 7.30 -8.58 10.05
C HIS A 30 7.67 -8.74 8.57
N ALA A 31 6.88 -9.48 7.80
CA ALA A 31 7.10 -9.66 6.38
C ALA A 31 7.00 -8.32 5.64
N GLN A 32 5.92 -7.57 5.88
CA GLN A 32 5.68 -6.26 5.28
C GLN A 32 6.79 -5.28 5.67
N TRP A 33 7.13 -5.17 6.95
CA TRP A 33 8.18 -4.27 7.42
C TRP A 33 9.52 -4.52 6.72
N ARG A 34 9.94 -5.78 6.61
CA ARG A 34 11.21 -6.15 5.99
C ARG A 34 11.20 -5.88 4.49
N TRP A 35 10.13 -6.27 3.80
CA TRP A 35 9.97 -5.98 2.38
C TRP A 35 9.99 -4.48 2.12
N ASP A 36 9.20 -3.70 2.88
CA ASP A 36 9.07 -2.26 2.72
C ASP A 36 10.39 -1.55 3.02
N TYR A 37 11.05 -1.87 4.14
CA TYR A 37 12.39 -1.38 4.45
C TYR A 37 13.39 -1.61 3.31
N SER A 38 13.31 -2.77 2.64
CA SER A 38 14.24 -3.12 1.56
C SER A 38 14.01 -2.30 0.29
N ILE A 39 12.76 -1.93 -0.02
CA ILE A 39 12.37 -1.33 -1.30
C ILE A 39 11.91 0.14 -1.19
N ALA A 40 11.72 0.66 0.01
CA ALA A 40 11.35 2.06 0.26
C ALA A 40 12.46 3.04 -0.13
N SER A 41 13.73 2.62 -0.07
CA SER A 41 14.83 3.33 -0.70
C SER A 41 15.02 2.84 -2.12
N HIS A 42 14.69 3.68 -3.11
CA HIS A 42 14.80 3.31 -4.52
C HIS A 42 16.22 2.90 -4.95
N GLY A 43 17.27 3.38 -4.27
CA GLY A 43 18.67 3.07 -4.56
C GLY A 43 19.26 1.91 -3.74
N SER A 44 18.48 1.27 -2.86
CA SER A 44 18.98 0.26 -1.92
C SER A 44 19.69 -0.90 -2.60
N PHE A 45 19.12 -1.36 -3.73
CA PHE A 45 19.68 -2.45 -4.53
C PHE A 45 21.09 -2.18 -5.05
N PHE A 46 21.51 -0.92 -5.13
CA PHE A 46 22.87 -0.52 -5.54
C PHE A 46 23.74 -0.17 -4.32
N HIS A 47 23.20 0.60 -3.37
CA HIS A 47 23.95 1.05 -2.20
C HIS A 47 24.29 -0.08 -1.21
N ALA A 48 23.40 -1.07 -1.06
CA ALA A 48 23.55 -2.18 -0.13
C ALA A 48 22.89 -3.48 -0.69
N PRO A 49 23.30 -3.96 -1.88
CA PRO A 49 22.64 -5.08 -2.58
C PRO A 49 22.48 -6.33 -1.72
N GLU A 50 23.53 -6.73 -1.01
CA GLU A 50 23.53 -7.94 -0.18
C GLU A 50 22.52 -7.83 0.97
N GLU A 51 22.48 -6.68 1.65
CA GLU A 51 21.55 -6.45 2.76
C GLU A 51 20.11 -6.34 2.27
N THR A 52 19.87 -5.65 1.15
CA THR A 52 18.56 -5.60 0.49
C THR A 52 18.06 -7.00 0.14
N LEU A 53 18.89 -7.84 -0.48
CA LEU A 53 18.52 -9.21 -0.83
C LEU A 53 18.30 -10.09 0.40
N ARG A 54 19.13 -9.96 1.44
CA ARG A 54 18.99 -10.71 2.69
C ARG A 54 17.66 -10.38 3.39
N ILE A 55 17.32 -9.10 3.49
CA ILE A 55 16.08 -8.67 4.13
C ILE A 55 14.87 -9.08 3.28
N LEU A 56 14.93 -8.95 1.95
CA LEU A 56 13.88 -9.45 1.05
C LEU A 56 13.66 -10.96 1.19
N GLY A 57 14.72 -11.76 1.26
CA GLY A 57 14.63 -13.20 1.53
C GLY A 57 13.94 -13.49 2.87
N SER A 58 14.29 -12.72 3.91
CA SER A 58 13.63 -12.82 5.21
C SER A 58 12.15 -12.41 5.18
N ALA A 59 11.78 -11.41 4.37
CA ALA A 59 10.41 -10.99 4.15
C ALA A 59 9.57 -12.08 3.46
N ILE A 60 10.15 -12.75 2.46
CA ILE A 60 9.53 -13.89 1.78
C ILE A 60 9.24 -15.00 2.79
N ASN A 61 10.23 -15.37 3.61
CA ASN A 61 10.07 -16.42 4.61
C ASN A 61 8.94 -16.10 5.59
N LYS A 62 8.92 -14.89 6.17
CA LYS A 62 7.82 -14.48 7.07
C LYS A 62 6.47 -14.45 6.38
N GLY A 63 6.43 -14.01 5.13
CA GLY A 63 5.22 -14.05 4.31
C GLY A 63 4.70 -15.47 4.13
N GLN A 64 5.57 -16.47 3.97
CA GLN A 64 5.15 -17.88 3.88
C GLN A 64 4.77 -18.46 5.24
N ASP A 65 5.49 -18.12 6.32
CA ASP A 65 5.12 -18.52 7.69
C ASP A 65 3.66 -18.14 8.00
N ALA A 66 3.26 -16.91 7.66
CA ALA A 66 1.89 -16.45 7.82
C ALA A 66 0.90 -17.28 6.97
N ARG A 67 1.23 -17.54 5.70
CA ARG A 67 0.34 -18.27 4.78
C ARG A 67 0.15 -19.73 5.16
N VAL A 68 1.19 -20.39 5.67
CA VAL A 68 1.08 -21.77 6.18
C VAL A 68 0.11 -21.81 7.37
N LYS A 69 0.26 -20.90 8.33
CA LYS A 69 -0.66 -20.78 9.47
C LYS A 69 -2.10 -20.46 9.02
N LEU A 70 -2.25 -19.54 8.05
CA LEU A 70 -3.55 -19.20 7.47
C LEU A 70 -4.24 -20.38 6.80
N ARG A 71 -3.51 -21.31 6.17
CA ARG A 71 -4.13 -22.52 5.61
C ARG A 71 -4.81 -23.37 6.69
N THR A 72 -4.21 -23.48 7.87
CA THR A 72 -4.81 -24.19 9.01
C THR A 72 -6.07 -23.48 9.50
N VAL A 73 -6.01 -22.15 9.68
CA VAL A 73 -7.18 -21.36 10.11
C VAL A 73 -8.30 -21.45 9.07
N LEU A 74 -8.02 -21.16 7.80
CA LEU A 74 -9.02 -21.23 6.74
C LEU A 74 -9.65 -22.62 6.62
N ALA A 75 -8.88 -23.70 6.79
CA ALA A 75 -9.43 -25.06 6.81
C ALA A 75 -10.40 -25.29 7.96
N LYS A 76 -10.10 -24.79 9.17
CA LYS A 76 -11.00 -24.86 10.34
C LYS A 76 -12.36 -24.18 10.05
N TYR A 77 -12.33 -23.12 9.25
CA TYR A 77 -13.52 -22.36 8.85
C TYR A 77 -14.11 -22.79 7.49
N ASN A 78 -13.86 -24.05 7.06
CA ASN A 78 -14.37 -24.62 5.80
C ASN A 78 -13.99 -23.85 4.51
N ALA A 79 -12.89 -23.11 4.54
CA ALA A 79 -12.37 -22.29 3.45
C ALA A 79 -10.94 -22.67 3.03
N GLY A 80 -10.53 -23.93 3.25
CA GLY A 80 -9.16 -24.40 2.92
C GLY A 80 -8.76 -24.20 1.45
N ASN A 81 -9.74 -24.23 0.55
CA ASN A 81 -9.57 -24.02 -0.89
C ASN A 81 -9.66 -22.54 -1.32
N TYR A 82 -9.78 -21.60 -0.38
CA TYR A 82 -9.79 -20.18 -0.71
C TYR A 82 -8.54 -19.80 -1.50
N ALA A 83 -8.77 -19.06 -2.58
CA ALA A 83 -7.74 -18.44 -3.40
C ALA A 83 -7.92 -16.93 -3.34
N ALA A 84 -6.84 -16.23 -3.02
CA ALA A 84 -6.85 -14.76 -3.05
C ALA A 84 -7.24 -14.27 -4.46
N PRO A 85 -8.04 -13.19 -4.55
CA PRO A 85 -8.39 -12.59 -5.83
C PRO A 85 -7.15 -12.12 -6.60
N ASP A 86 -7.32 -11.91 -7.90
CA ASP A 86 -6.26 -11.39 -8.76
C ASP A 86 -5.99 -9.91 -8.47
N PHE A 87 -4.71 -9.56 -8.40
CA PHE A 87 -4.20 -8.19 -8.20
C PHE A 87 -3.06 -7.88 -9.19
N SER A 88 -3.07 -8.52 -10.36
CA SER A 88 -2.04 -8.40 -11.40
C SER A 88 -1.97 -7.04 -12.10
N THR A 89 -3.02 -6.20 -11.98
CA THR A 89 -3.02 -4.82 -12.45
C THR A 89 -3.35 -3.87 -11.31
N LYS A 90 -3.00 -2.59 -11.48
CA LYS A 90 -3.35 -1.52 -10.52
C LYS A 90 -4.87 -1.50 -10.28
N GLU A 91 -5.66 -1.57 -11.34
CA GLU A 91 -7.12 -1.48 -11.32
C GLU A 91 -7.71 -2.65 -10.54
N LYS A 92 -7.26 -3.89 -10.82
CA LYS A 92 -7.68 -5.08 -10.07
C LYS A 92 -7.30 -4.98 -8.59
N ALA A 93 -6.09 -4.52 -8.28
CA ALA A 93 -5.65 -4.35 -6.89
C ALA A 93 -6.48 -3.29 -6.14
N GLN A 94 -6.83 -2.19 -6.82
CA GLN A 94 -7.70 -1.13 -6.27
C GLN A 94 -9.12 -1.63 -6.03
N GLU A 95 -9.68 -2.41 -6.96
CA GLU A 95 -10.99 -3.04 -6.83
C GLU A 95 -11.04 -4.00 -5.64
N VAL A 96 -10.01 -4.85 -5.48
CA VAL A 96 -9.91 -5.82 -4.37
C VAL A 96 -9.99 -5.16 -3.00
N ILE A 97 -9.46 -3.95 -2.84
CA ILE A 97 -9.50 -3.19 -1.58
C ILE A 97 -10.68 -2.20 -1.50
N GLY A 98 -11.54 -2.16 -2.52
CA GLY A 98 -12.66 -1.23 -2.60
C GLY A 98 -12.25 0.25 -2.67
N LEU A 99 -11.11 0.57 -3.30
CA LEU A 99 -10.61 1.94 -3.38
C LEU A 99 -11.52 2.80 -4.29
N PRO A 100 -12.15 3.87 -3.80
CA PRO A 100 -12.99 4.75 -4.62
C PRO A 100 -12.13 5.71 -5.44
N TYR A 101 -11.35 5.20 -6.40
CA TYR A 101 -10.28 5.94 -7.07
C TYR A 101 -10.76 7.21 -7.79
N GLU A 102 -11.85 7.13 -8.56
CA GLU A 102 -12.40 8.29 -9.29
C GLU A 102 -12.80 9.42 -8.34
N LYS A 103 -13.52 9.08 -7.27
CA LYS A 103 -13.90 10.04 -6.22
C LYS A 103 -12.67 10.69 -5.57
N LEU A 104 -11.64 9.90 -5.24
CA LEU A 104 -10.41 10.43 -4.65
C LEU A 104 -9.69 11.41 -5.60
N VAL A 105 -9.71 11.13 -6.91
CA VAL A 105 -9.14 12.03 -7.92
C VAL A 105 -9.98 13.30 -8.04
N GLU A 106 -11.31 13.21 -8.09
CA GLU A 106 -12.22 14.35 -8.15
C GLU A 106 -12.05 15.28 -6.93
N GLU A 107 -12.04 14.71 -5.72
CA GLU A 107 -11.81 15.45 -4.48
C GLU A 107 -10.43 16.12 -4.49
N LYS A 108 -9.40 15.42 -5.00
CA LYS A 108 -8.06 16.00 -5.11
C LYS A 108 -8.01 17.14 -6.11
N MET A 109 -8.70 17.04 -7.25
CA MET A 109 -8.79 18.13 -8.23
C MET A 109 -9.56 19.32 -7.68
N THR A 110 -10.61 19.09 -6.90
CA THR A 110 -11.33 20.16 -6.17
C THR A 110 -10.38 20.91 -5.24
N PHE A 111 -9.57 20.20 -4.44
CA PHE A 111 -8.56 20.81 -3.58
C PHE A 111 -7.50 21.59 -4.39
N LEU A 112 -6.96 21.01 -5.46
CA LEU A 112 -5.92 21.64 -6.28
C LEU A 112 -6.42 22.89 -7.01
N ASN A 113 -7.69 22.90 -7.41
CA ASN A 113 -8.31 24.02 -8.13
C ASN A 113 -8.94 25.07 -7.22
N GLY A 114 -9.20 24.74 -5.95
CA GLY A 114 -9.72 25.63 -4.91
C GLY A 114 -8.65 25.99 -3.89
N LEU A 115 -8.71 25.36 -2.70
CA LEU A 115 -7.91 25.71 -1.52
C LEU A 115 -6.40 25.87 -1.79
N ARG A 116 -5.79 25.02 -2.65
CA ARG A 116 -4.37 25.19 -2.99
C ARG A 116 -4.09 26.54 -3.67
N LYS A 117 -4.98 27.01 -4.55
CA LYS A 117 -4.82 28.32 -5.19
C LYS A 117 -4.96 29.44 -4.16
N GLU A 118 -5.91 29.33 -3.25
CA GLU A 118 -6.10 30.28 -2.16
C GLU A 118 -4.83 30.38 -1.29
N TRP A 119 -4.21 29.25 -0.95
CA TRP A 119 -2.93 29.24 -0.22
C TRP A 119 -1.81 29.95 -0.97
N ILE A 120 -1.71 29.75 -2.29
CA ILE A 120 -0.68 30.43 -3.10
C ILE A 120 -0.93 31.94 -3.12
N GLU A 121 -2.18 32.40 -3.26
CA GLU A 121 -2.51 33.82 -3.21
C GLU A 121 -2.25 34.43 -1.84
N GLU A 122 -2.59 33.72 -0.76
CA GLU A 122 -2.27 34.15 0.61
C GLU A 122 -0.75 34.25 0.85
N GLN A 123 0.03 33.30 0.34
CA GLN A 123 1.48 33.34 0.41
C GLN A 123 2.05 34.54 -0.34
N LYS A 124 1.50 34.90 -1.52
CA LYS A 124 1.90 36.11 -2.25
C LYS A 124 1.60 37.38 -1.47
N GLN A 125 0.43 37.48 -0.84
CA GLN A 125 0.04 38.63 -0.02
C GLN A 125 0.94 38.80 1.22
N LYS A 126 1.40 37.69 1.79
CA LYS A 126 2.30 37.67 2.95
C LYS A 126 3.78 37.74 2.58
N GLU A 127 4.10 37.91 1.30
CA GLU A 127 5.49 37.92 0.78
C GLU A 127 6.28 36.63 1.11
N LEU A 128 5.58 35.50 1.26
CA LEU A 128 6.17 34.17 1.52
C LEU A 128 6.31 33.33 0.24
N TYR A 129 5.81 33.82 -0.90
CA TYR A 129 5.85 33.12 -2.18
C TYR A 129 7.02 33.61 -3.04
N ASP A 130 7.99 32.74 -3.31
CA ASP A 130 9.09 33.00 -4.25
C ASP A 130 8.76 32.47 -5.64
N ALA A 131 8.41 33.35 -6.58
CA ALA A 131 8.05 32.95 -7.95
C ALA A 131 9.22 32.32 -8.73
N ALA A 132 10.47 32.71 -8.44
CA ALA A 132 11.64 32.16 -9.13
C ALA A 132 11.85 30.68 -8.77
N ALA A 133 11.53 30.28 -7.53
CA ALA A 133 11.57 28.88 -7.11
C ALA A 133 10.61 27.99 -7.91
N TRP A 134 9.55 28.55 -8.51
CA TRP A 134 8.56 27.81 -9.31
C TRP A 134 8.72 27.95 -10.81
N GLU A 135 9.70 28.72 -11.28
CA GLU A 135 9.91 28.91 -12.71
C GLU A 135 10.25 27.57 -13.40
N GLY A 136 9.48 27.23 -14.44
CA GLY A 136 9.64 25.97 -15.16
C GLY A 136 9.15 24.72 -14.43
N MET A 137 8.61 24.82 -13.21
CA MET A 137 8.02 23.68 -12.52
C MET A 137 6.71 23.23 -13.17
N ILE A 138 6.63 21.94 -13.53
CA ILE A 138 5.41 21.30 -14.05
C ILE A 138 4.89 20.34 -12.99
N LEU A 139 3.63 20.52 -12.57
CA LEU A 139 2.97 19.59 -11.67
C LEU A 139 2.52 18.36 -12.45
N ASN A 140 3.35 17.31 -12.43
CA ASN A 140 2.97 15.99 -12.90
C ASN A 140 2.41 15.15 -11.75
N THR A 141 1.31 14.46 -11.99
CA THR A 141 0.62 13.62 -11.00
C THR A 141 0.43 12.21 -11.53
N SER A 142 0.26 11.24 -10.62
CA SER A 142 -0.06 9.84 -10.96
C SER A 142 -1.52 9.62 -11.39
N TYR A 143 -2.30 10.70 -11.41
CA TYR A 143 -3.69 10.78 -11.85
C TYR A 143 -3.81 11.88 -12.89
N ALA A 144 -4.74 11.72 -13.82
CA ALA A 144 -5.18 12.76 -14.74
C ALA A 144 -6.55 13.28 -14.30
N PRO A 145 -6.95 14.51 -14.68
CA PRO A 145 -8.33 14.96 -14.51
C PRO A 145 -9.27 13.94 -15.15
N VAL A 146 -10.33 13.54 -14.43
CA VAL A 146 -11.40 12.72 -15.03
C VAL A 146 -11.97 13.52 -16.20
N LYS A 147 -12.06 12.88 -17.38
CA LYS A 147 -12.62 13.51 -18.58
C LYS A 147 -14.12 13.63 -18.49
#